data_AF-A0A2X2YB86-F1
#
_entry.id   AF-A0A2X2YB86-F1
#
_cell.length_a   1.000
_cell.length_b   1.000
_cell.length_c   1.000
_cell.angle_alpha   90.00
_cell.angle_beta   90.00
_cell.angle_gamma   90.00
#
_symmetry.space_group_name_H-M   'P 1'
#
loop_
_entity.id
_entity.type
_entity.pdbx_description
1 polymer ?
#
loop_
_entity_poly.entity_id
_entity_poly.type
_entity_poly.pdbx_seq_one_letter_code
_entity_poly.pdbx_strand_id
1 'polypeptide(L)' 'MIFRWKVETISKDYKNNNEKLIAFYVGEGSLNSNCLHSNKGEKSYVKPGMICDASIITRKEKMLYYLLEKIGLKNI' A
#
# COMPACT_ATOMS: atom_id res chain seq x y z
N MET A 1 6.63 -2.88 -13.35
CA MET A 1 7.56 -3.19 -12.24
C MET A 1 6.85 -2.95 -10.94
N ILE A 2 7.03 -3.82 -9.94
CA ILE A 2 6.32 -3.72 -8.66
C ILE A 2 7.37 -3.67 -7.55
N PHE A 3 7.15 -2.79 -6.57
CA PHE A 3 7.91 -2.75 -5.32
C PHE A 3 6.98 -2.93 -4.13
N ARG A 4 7.54 -3.42 -3.02
CA ARG A 4 6.87 -3.48 -1.73
C ARG A 4 7.54 -2.49 -0.81
N TRP A 5 6.74 -1.60 -0.24
CA TRP A 5 7.17 -0.62 0.75
C TRP A 5 6.34 -0.82 2.01
N LYS A 6 6.85 -0.31 3.14
CA LYS A 6 6.14 -0.34 4.42
C LYS A 6 5.64 1.06 4.72
N VAL A 7 4.34 1.20 4.94
CA VAL A 7 3.75 2.43 5.47
C VAL A 7 4.24 2.60 6.90
N GLU A 8 4.85 3.74 7.21
CA GLU A 8 5.35 4.07 8.55
C GLU A 8 4.39 5.01 9.27
N THR A 9 3.94 6.04 8.58
CA THR A 9 3.11 7.08 9.17
C THR A 9 2.03 7.51 8.20
N ILE A 10 0.84 7.79 8.72
CA ILE A 10 -0.24 8.44 7.98
C ILE A 10 -0.57 9.73 8.73
N SER A 11 -0.69 10.84 8.01
CA SER A 11 -1.02 12.13 8.60
C SER A 11 -2.35 12.05 9.34
N LYS A 12 -2.40 12.64 10.53
CA LYS A 12 -3.64 12.71 11.33
C LYS A 12 -4.67 13.63 10.67
N ASP A 13 -4.16 14.71 10.07
CA ASP A 13 -4.97 15.71 9.38
C ASP A 13 -5.03 15.39 7.89
N TYR A 14 -6.20 15.61 7.30
CA TYR A 14 -6.38 15.53 5.87
C TYR A 14 -5.92 16.83 5.22
N LYS A 15 -5.36 16.74 4.01
CA LYS A 15 -5.12 17.89 3.15
C LYS A 15 -6.30 18.05 2.20
N ASN A 16 -6.76 19.29 2.06
CA ASN A 16 -7.76 19.64 1.06
C ASN A 16 -7.04 20.22 -0.16
N ASN A 17 -7.32 19.69 -1.35
CA ASN A 17 -6.96 20.39 -2.57
C ASN A 17 -8.16 21.21 -3.04
N ASN A 18 -8.11 22.53 -2.79
CA ASN A 18 -9.16 23.48 -3.13
C ASN A 18 -9.51 23.46 -4.63
N GLU A 19 -8.61 23.00 -5.50
CA GLU A 19 -8.85 22.91 -6.95
C GLU A 19 -9.63 21.67 -7.37
N LYS A 20 -9.60 20.59 -6.58
CA LYS A 20 -10.18 19.29 -6.97
C LYS A 20 -11.31 18.80 -6.06
N LEU A 21 -11.66 19.52 -4.99
CA LEU A 21 -12.65 19.10 -3.98
C LEU A 21 -12.40 17.67 -3.45
N ILE A 22 -11.12 17.28 -3.35
CA ILE A 22 -10.71 15.97 -2.84
C ILE A 22 -9.92 16.20 -1.55
N ALA A 23 -10.38 15.56 -0.49
CA ALA A 23 -9.64 15.42 0.76
C ALA A 23 -8.80 14.14 0.72
N PHE A 24 -7.52 14.24 1.02
CA PHE A 24 -6.61 13.10 1.06
C PHE A 24 -5.70 13.14 2.29
N TYR A 25 -5.33 11.97 2.79
CA TYR A 25 -4.32 11.83 3.83
C TYR A 25 -2.95 11.62 3.20
N VAL A 26 -1.91 12.17 3.81
CA VAL A 26 -0.53 11.97 3.36
C VAL A 26 0.04 10.76 4.09
N GLY A 27 0.38 9.72 3.35
CA GLY A 27 1.10 8.56 3.85
C GLY A 27 2.58 8.68 3.55
N GLU A 28 3.42 8.41 4.54
CA GLU A 28 4.86 8.26 4.41
C GLU A 28 5.26 6.82 4.69
N GLY A 29 6.31 6.36 4.02
CA GLY A 29 6.89 5.07 4.33
C GLY A 29 8.22 4.84 3.64
N SER A 30 8.85 3.75 4.04
CA SER A 30 10.20 3.42 3.65
C SER A 30 10.21 2.28 2.64
N LEU A 31 11.18 2.37 1.73
CA LEU A 31 11.50 1.34 0.76
C LEU A 31 12.88 0.78 1.09
N ASN A 32 12.96 -0.53 1.36
CA ASN A 32 14.22 -1.19 1.72
C ASN A 32 15.25 -1.22 0.58
N SER A 33 14.81 -1.09 -0.68
CA SER A 33 15.69 -1.09 -1.84
C SER A 33 15.09 -0.29 -2.97
N ASN A 34 15.90 0.56 -3.60
CA ASN A 34 15.48 1.31 -4.77
C ASN A 34 15.43 0.44 -6.04
N CYS A 35 15.79 -0.85 -5.96
CA CYS A 35 15.74 -1.79 -7.08
C CYS A 35 14.35 -2.41 -7.25
N LEU A 36 13.80 -2.26 -8.45
CA LEU A 36 12.54 -2.83 -8.90
C LEU A 36 12.79 -4.12 -9.67
N HIS A 37 11.87 -5.07 -9.52
CA HIS A 37 11.87 -6.30 -10.30
C HIS A 37 10.68 -6.33 -11.26
N SER A 38 10.96 -6.62 -12.52
CA SER A 38 9.94 -6.97 -13.52
C SER A 38 9.55 -8.44 -13.37
N ASN A 39 8.34 -8.80 -13.82
CA ASN A 39 7.93 -10.21 -13.92
C ASN A 39 8.86 -11.01 -14.87
N LYS A 40 9.59 -10.32 -15.76
CA LYS A 40 10.58 -10.91 -16.68
C LYS A 40 12.00 -10.96 -16.10
N GLY A 41 12.20 -10.60 -14.83
CA GLY A 41 13.51 -10.61 -14.16
C GLY A 41 14.39 -9.38 -14.40
N GLU A 42 13.94 -8.43 -15.22
CA GLU A 42 14.65 -7.16 -15.44
C GLU A 42 14.70 -6.32 -14.16
N LYS A 43 15.83 -5.62 -13.96
CA LYS A 43 16.06 -4.70 -12.85
C LYS A 43 15.92 -3.25 -13.32
N SER A 44 15.29 -2.41 -12.52
CA SER A 44 15.30 -0.95 -12.70
C SER A 44 15.36 -0.26 -11.34
N TYR A 45 15.45 1.07 -11.33
CA TYR A 45 15.66 1.82 -10.10
C TYR A 45 14.68 2.97 -9.96
N VAL A 46 14.12 3.15 -8.76
CA VAL A 46 13.30 4.30 -8.40
C VAL A 46 14.20 5.51 -8.10
N LYS A 47 13.80 6.68 -8.61
CA LYS A 47 14.44 7.97 -8.34
C LYS A 47 13.44 8.95 -7.73
N PRO A 48 13.91 9.94 -6.94
CA PRO A 48 13.05 11.02 -6.47
C PRO A 48 12.33 11.71 -7.64
N GLY A 49 11.06 12.07 -7.44
CA GLY A 49 10.23 12.73 -8.45
C GLY A 49 9.49 11.79 -9.41
N MET A 50 9.69 10.48 -9.32
CA MET A 50 8.90 9.52 -10.11
C MET A 50 7.46 9.42 -9.56
N ILE A 51 6.49 9.43 -10.47
CA ILE A 51 5.08 9.17 -10.17
C ILE A 51 4.85 7.65 -10.20
N CYS A 52 4.08 7.13 -9.24
CA CYS A 52 3.71 5.72 -9.20
C CYS A 52 2.26 5.55 -8.76
N ASP A 53 1.66 4.45 -9.22
CA ASP A 53 0.40 3.95 -8.67
C ASP A 53 0.72 2.99 -7.51
N ALA A 54 0.11 3.23 -6.36
CA ALA A 54 0.32 2.43 -5.16
C ALA A 54 -0.98 1.73 -4.73
N SER A 55 -0.85 0.51 -4.22
CA SER A 55 -1.93 -0.22 -3.57
C SER A 55 -1.51 -0.60 -2.16
N ILE A 56 -2.36 -0.27 -1.18
CA ILE A 56 -2.09 -0.52 0.24
C ILE A 56 -2.79 -1.81 0.66
N ILE A 57 -2.03 -2.75 1.22
CA ILE A 57 -2.58 -3.99 1.80
C ILE A 57 -2.89 -3.70 3.28
N THR A 58 -4.16 -3.57 3.63
CA THR A 58 -4.62 -3.24 4.99
C THR A 58 -4.73 -4.45 5.91
N ARG A 59 -5.01 -5.64 5.37
CA ARG A 59 -5.13 -6.89 6.13
C ARG A 59 -4.62 -8.05 5.27
N LYS A 60 -3.92 -9.01 5.90
CA LYS A 60 -3.52 -10.27 5.25
C LYS A 60 -4.07 -11.44 6.07
N GLU A 61 -4.96 -12.20 5.48
CA GLU A 61 -5.57 -13.35 6.13
C GLU A 61 -5.57 -14.58 5.23
N LYS A 62 -5.64 -15.75 5.87
CA LYS A 62 -5.93 -17.00 5.16
C LYS A 62 -7.41 -17.00 4.76
N MET A 63 -7.71 -17.28 3.50
CA MET A 63 -9.08 -17.30 2.96
C MET A 63 -10.04 -18.15 3.81
N LEU A 64 -9.59 -19.31 4.28
CA LEU A 64 -10.41 -20.16 5.16
C LEU A 64 -10.78 -19.46 6.47
N TYR A 65 -9.84 -18.77 7.12
CA TYR A 65 -10.10 -18.07 8.38
C TYR A 65 -11.02 -16.86 8.18
N TYR A 66 -10.86 -16.15 7.05
CA TYR A 66 -11.77 -15.08 6.66
C TYR A 66 -13.20 -15.62 6.45
N LEU A 67 -13.33 -16.76 5.76
CA LEU A 67 -14.63 -17.41 5.55
C LEU A 67 -15.26 -17.85 6.88
N LEU A 68 -14.49 -18.53 7.74
CA LEU A 68 -14.93 -18.98 9.07
C LEU A 68 -15.37 -17.80 9.94
N GLU A 69 -14.68 -16.67 9.89
CA GLU A 69 -15.08 -15.41 10.56
C GLU A 69 -16.44 -14.91 10.03
N LYS A 70 -16.62 -14.91 8.71
CA LYS A 70 -17.86 -14.41 8.08
C LYS A 70 -19.08 -15.29 8.32
N ILE A 71 -18.91 -16.59 8.49
CA ILE A 71 -20.01 -17.54 8.78
C ILE A 71 -20.18 -17.78 10.29
N GLY A 72 -19.45 -17.07 11.14
CA GLY A 72 -19.61 -17.13 12.61
C GLY A 72 -18.97 -18.35 13.29
N LEU A 73 -18.13 -19.10 12.60
CA LEU A 73 -17.51 -20.35 13.09
C LEU A 73 -16.11 -20.17 13.67
N LYS A 74 -15.62 -18.94 13.80
CA LYS A 74 -14.28 -18.65 14.35
C LYS A 74 -14.23 -18.63 15.89
N ASN A 75 -15.39 -18.69 16.57
CA ASN A 75 -15.53 -18.58 18.04
C ASN A 75 -16.13 -19.83 18.72
N ILE A 76 -16.04 -21.02 18.12
CA ILE A 76 -16.42 -22.30 18.74
C ILE A 76 -15.15 -23.06 19.16
#